data_AF-I3N3J5-F1
#
_entry.id   AF-I3N3J5-F1
#
_cell.length_a   1.000
_cell.length_b   1.000
_cell.length_c   1.000
_cell.angle_alpha   90.00
_cell.angle_beta   90.00
_cell.angle_gamma   90.00
#
_symmetry.space_group_name_H-M   'P 1'
#
loop_
_entity.id
_entity.type
_entity.pdbx_description
1 polymer ?
#
loop_
_entity_poly.entity_id
_entity_poly.type
_entity_poly.pdbx_seq_one_letter_code
_entity_poly.pdbx_strand_id
1 'polypeptide(L)'
;MSELSDQMTFMDRIKNIMYMLYFDFWFQTFDVKKWNQFYSEVLGRPTTIYETMGKADFWFIRTYWDLEFPRPFLPNFDFVGGLHCKPAKPLPKEMEEFVQSSGENGIVVFSLGSMVSNMPEEKDNIIAFALAQIPQKVIWRYEGRKPDKLGPNTRIYNWIPQNDLLGHPKTKAFITHGGTNGIYEGIYHGIPMVGIPLFADQADNIAHVKAKGAAIRLEYRTLTSADLLKALRIVINDPLYKENAMKLSRIQHDQPVKPLDRAVFWIEFVMRHKGAKHLRVAAHDLSWFQYYSLEVIGFLLACVATGMFIITKCCLFCFQMFFKTGKKKKE
;
A
#
# COMPACT_ATOMS: atom_id res chain seq x y z
N MET A 1 2.42 -5.26 5.14
CA MET A 1 2.86 -5.67 3.79
C MET A 1 2.89 -7.18 3.73
N SER A 2 1.72 -7.80 3.52
CA SER A 2 1.57 -9.27 3.49
C SER A 2 1.57 -9.81 2.06
N GLU A 3 1.53 -8.92 1.06
CA GLU A 3 1.46 -9.23 -0.38
C GLU A 3 0.21 -10.02 -0.76
N LEU A 4 -0.88 -9.84 0.00
CA LEU A 4 -2.16 -10.52 -0.16
C LEU A 4 -3.24 -9.57 -0.69
N SER A 5 -4.27 -10.13 -1.33
CA SER A 5 -5.49 -9.40 -1.70
C SER A 5 -6.48 -9.27 -0.54
N ASP A 6 -7.55 -8.51 -0.75
CA ASP A 6 -8.71 -8.43 0.14
C ASP A 6 -9.50 -9.75 0.22
N GLN A 7 -9.42 -10.59 -0.81
CA GLN A 7 -9.93 -11.96 -0.80
C GLN A 7 -8.83 -12.91 -0.30
N MET A 8 -9.04 -13.53 0.86
CA MET A 8 -8.04 -14.36 1.54
C MET A 8 -8.62 -15.72 1.97
N THR A 9 -7.86 -16.78 1.72
CA THR A 9 -8.12 -18.09 2.34
C THR A 9 -7.85 -18.06 3.84
N PHE A 10 -8.21 -19.14 4.55
CA PHE A 10 -7.87 -19.24 5.98
C PHE A 10 -6.36 -19.15 6.24
N MET A 11 -5.55 -19.82 5.41
CA MET A 11 -4.09 -19.77 5.55
C MET A 11 -3.52 -18.38 5.22
N ASP A 12 -4.12 -17.68 4.26
CA ASP A 12 -3.75 -16.30 3.96
C ASP A 12 -4.05 -15.38 5.14
N ARG A 13 -5.19 -15.58 5.83
CA ARG A 13 -5.51 -14.80 7.04
C ARG A 13 -4.54 -15.08 8.19
N ILE A 14 -4.12 -16.34 8.39
CA ILE A 14 -3.07 -16.68 9.36
C ILE A 14 -1.78 -15.95 9.00
N LYS A 15 -1.34 -16.04 7.74
CA LYS A 15 -0.15 -15.34 7.26
C LYS A 15 -0.29 -13.84 7.52
N ASN A 16 -1.43 -13.23 7.16
CA ASN A 16 -1.67 -11.81 7.34
C ASN A 16 -1.54 -11.37 8.81
N ILE A 17 -2.13 -12.14 9.74
CA ILE A 17 -2.00 -11.87 11.18
C ILE A 17 -0.55 -12.01 11.64
N MET A 18 0.15 -13.07 11.22
CA MET A 18 1.56 -13.28 11.58
C MET A 18 2.45 -12.13 11.09
N TYR A 19 2.23 -11.65 9.86
CA TYR A 19 2.95 -10.49 9.33
C TYR A 19 2.61 -9.22 10.10
N MET A 20 1.34 -8.98 10.43
CA MET A 20 0.94 -7.83 11.23
C MET A 20 1.63 -7.83 12.60
N LEU A 21 1.57 -8.96 13.33
CA LEU A 21 2.22 -9.11 14.63
C LEU A 21 3.74 -8.97 14.54
N TYR A 22 4.35 -9.52 13.49
CA TYR A 22 5.79 -9.37 13.25
C TYR A 22 6.17 -7.91 13.03
N PHE A 23 5.44 -7.19 12.17
CA PHE A 23 5.68 -5.77 11.92
C PHE A 23 5.48 -4.92 13.17
N ASP A 24 4.39 -5.14 13.91
CA ASP A 24 4.12 -4.42 15.16
C ASP A 24 5.23 -4.65 16.18
N PHE A 25 5.65 -5.90 16.38
CA PHE A 25 6.75 -6.23 17.28
C PHE A 25 8.07 -5.58 16.84
N TRP A 26 8.42 -5.68 15.55
CA TRP A 26 9.70 -5.17 15.05
C TRP A 26 9.74 -3.64 15.11
N PHE A 27 8.66 -2.97 14.71
CA PHE A 27 8.53 -1.52 14.78
C PHE A 27 8.59 -1.03 16.23
N GLN A 28 7.84 -1.66 17.15
CA GLN A 28 7.87 -1.31 18.57
C GLN A 28 9.24 -1.53 19.22
N THR A 29 9.94 -2.59 18.85
CA THR A 29 11.19 -2.98 19.52
C THR A 29 12.40 -2.20 19.00
N PHE A 30 12.50 -1.97 17.69
CA PHE A 30 13.73 -1.46 17.08
C PHE A 30 13.66 0.01 16.63
N ASP A 31 12.47 0.49 16.24
CA ASP A 31 12.31 1.82 15.67
C ASP A 31 11.73 2.83 16.66
N VAL A 32 10.77 2.43 17.49
CA VAL A 32 10.06 3.37 18.40
C VAL A 32 11.02 4.09 19.35
N LYS A 33 12.05 3.44 19.90
CA LYS A 33 13.01 4.11 20.79
C LYS A 33 13.76 5.23 20.07
N LYS A 34 14.23 4.97 18.84
CA LYS A 34 14.95 5.95 18.02
C LYS A 34 14.05 7.12 17.65
N TRP A 35 12.81 6.82 17.23
CA TRP A 35 11.83 7.86 16.92
C TRP A 35 11.46 8.68 18.15
N ASN A 36 11.16 8.05 19.29
CA ASN A 36 10.83 8.76 20.52
C ASN A 36 11.95 9.71 20.95
N GLN A 37 13.21 9.26 20.84
CA GLN A 37 14.37 10.11 21.10
C GLN A 37 14.41 11.30 20.13
N PHE A 38 14.34 11.04 18.83
CA PHE A 38 14.34 12.09 17.81
C PHE A 38 13.22 13.13 18.04
N TYR A 39 11.98 12.69 18.27
CA TYR A 39 10.87 13.59 18.53
C TYR A 39 11.04 14.37 19.83
N SER A 40 11.60 13.73 20.87
CA SER A 40 11.84 14.41 22.15
C SER A 40 12.92 15.49 22.04
N GLU A 41 13.98 15.22 21.28
CA GLU A 41 15.06 16.18 20.99
C GLU A 41 14.54 17.37 20.17
N VAL A 42 13.80 17.10 19.09
CA VAL A 42 13.25 18.15 18.20
C VAL A 42 12.23 19.03 18.92
N LEU A 43 11.38 18.45 19.78
CA LEU A 43 10.36 19.21 20.51
C LEU A 43 10.85 19.78 21.85
N GLY A 44 12.05 19.43 22.29
CA GLY A 44 12.62 19.88 23.58
C GLY A 44 11.86 19.39 24.82
N ARG A 45 11.03 18.34 24.68
CA ARG A 45 10.28 17.73 25.79
C ARG A 45 10.13 16.22 25.57
N PRO A 46 10.07 15.40 26.62
CA PRO A 46 9.76 13.98 26.48
C PRO A 46 8.44 13.78 25.73
N THR A 47 8.47 12.99 24.67
CA THR A 47 7.29 12.59 23.88
C THR A 47 7.51 11.22 23.25
N THR A 48 6.44 10.63 22.73
CA THR A 48 6.53 9.44 21.88
C THR A 48 6.07 9.74 20.46
N ILE A 49 6.52 8.92 19.50
CA ILE A 49 6.01 8.96 18.13
C ILE A 49 4.48 8.77 18.12
N TYR A 50 3.96 7.85 18.93
CA TYR A 50 2.52 7.57 19.01
C TYR A 50 1.73 8.73 19.62
N GLU A 51 2.24 9.38 20.67
CA GLU A 51 1.62 10.59 21.22
C GLU A 51 1.55 11.69 20.16
N THR A 52 2.65 11.87 19.41
CA THR A 52 2.75 12.92 18.39
C THR A 52 1.81 12.65 17.22
N MET A 53 1.81 11.41 16.71
CA MET A 53 0.89 10.96 15.67
C MET A 53 -0.56 11.07 16.14
N GLY A 54 -0.88 10.63 17.36
CA GLY A 54 -2.23 10.66 17.92
C GLY A 54 -2.80 12.08 18.09
N LYS A 55 -1.97 13.12 18.02
CA LYS A 55 -2.38 14.54 18.07
C LYS A 55 -2.65 15.15 16.70
N ALA A 56 -2.43 14.42 15.61
CA ALA A 56 -2.75 14.92 14.27
C ALA A 56 -4.25 15.23 14.16
N ASP A 57 -4.57 16.48 13.81
CA ASP A 57 -5.94 16.92 13.57
C ASP A 57 -6.54 16.22 12.33
N PHE A 58 -5.71 15.97 11.31
CA PHE A 58 -6.13 15.40 10.04
C PHE A 58 -5.00 14.60 9.38
N TRP A 59 -5.35 13.52 8.69
CA TRP A 59 -4.42 12.59 8.06
C TRP A 59 -4.60 12.57 6.55
N PHE A 60 -3.51 12.86 5.83
CA PHE A 60 -3.44 12.64 4.39
C PHE A 60 -2.79 11.30 4.08
N ILE A 61 -3.58 10.39 3.51
CA ILE A 61 -3.12 9.08 3.09
C ILE A 61 -2.73 9.16 1.62
N ARG A 62 -1.49 8.79 1.29
CA ARG A 62 -0.94 8.95 -0.07
C ARG A 62 -1.43 7.89 -1.07
N THR A 63 -2.53 7.23 -0.77
CA THR A 63 -3.14 6.23 -1.65
C THR A 63 -4.61 6.54 -1.90
N TYR A 64 -5.24 5.84 -2.84
CA TYR A 64 -6.64 5.99 -3.22
C TYR A 64 -7.22 4.65 -3.72
N TRP A 65 -8.53 4.59 -3.94
CA TRP A 65 -9.29 3.34 -4.13
C TRP A 65 -9.05 2.66 -5.49
N ASP A 66 -8.46 3.38 -6.43
CA ASP A 66 -7.92 2.82 -7.67
C ASP A 66 -6.78 1.82 -7.39
N LEU A 67 -5.97 2.03 -6.34
CA LEU A 67 -4.88 1.12 -5.92
C LEU A 67 -5.22 0.28 -4.69
N GLU A 68 -5.87 0.86 -3.69
CA GLU A 68 -6.12 0.22 -2.39
C GLU A 68 -7.29 -0.77 -2.42
N PHE A 69 -7.40 -1.55 -1.35
CA PHE A 69 -8.60 -2.30 -1.02
C PHE A 69 -9.50 -1.51 -0.05
N PRO A 70 -10.84 -1.56 -0.22
CA PRO A 70 -11.77 -0.85 0.65
C PRO A 70 -11.63 -1.23 2.13
N ARG A 71 -11.65 -0.23 3.02
CA ARG A 71 -11.65 -0.43 4.47
C ARG A 71 -12.32 0.74 5.21
N PRO A 72 -12.86 0.53 6.42
CA PRO A 72 -13.33 1.63 7.25
C PRO A 72 -12.21 2.63 7.57
N PHE A 73 -12.54 3.92 7.60
CA PHE A 73 -11.62 4.99 7.98
C PHE A 73 -12.37 6.06 8.77
N LEU A 74 -11.61 6.88 9.50
CA LEU A 74 -12.16 7.91 10.37
C LEU A 74 -12.42 9.20 9.59
N PRO A 75 -13.34 10.08 10.05
CA PRO A 75 -13.65 11.33 9.37
C PRO A 75 -12.46 12.29 9.21
N ASN A 76 -11.42 12.14 10.05
CA ASN A 76 -10.19 12.93 9.95
C ASN A 76 -9.12 12.32 9.02
N PHE A 77 -9.49 11.41 8.13
CA PHE A 77 -8.61 10.81 7.13
C PHE A 77 -9.11 11.18 5.74
N ASP A 78 -8.20 11.57 4.87
CA ASP A 78 -8.48 11.71 3.45
C ASP A 78 -7.37 11.12 2.57
N PHE A 79 -7.79 10.51 1.48
CA PHE A 79 -6.97 9.67 0.61
C PHE A 79 -6.58 10.45 -0.64
N VAL A 80 -5.37 10.96 -0.70
CA VAL A 80 -4.86 11.88 -1.73
C VAL A 80 -3.89 11.20 -2.71
N GLY A 81 -4.11 9.91 -2.99
CA GLY A 81 -3.32 9.15 -3.96
C GLY A 81 -3.22 9.82 -5.33
N GLY A 82 -2.01 9.86 -5.89
CA GLY A 82 -1.73 10.45 -7.21
C GLY A 82 -1.73 11.98 -7.26
N LEU A 83 -1.61 12.68 -6.12
CA LEU A 83 -1.52 14.15 -6.08
C LEU A 83 -0.36 14.75 -6.90
N HIS A 84 0.68 13.97 -7.19
CA HIS A 84 1.83 14.39 -8.00
C HIS A 84 1.64 14.18 -9.50
N CYS A 85 0.66 13.37 -9.92
CA CYS A 85 0.43 13.02 -11.31
C CYS A 85 -0.03 14.23 -12.12
N LYS A 86 0.43 14.32 -13.36
CA LYS A 86 0.17 15.47 -14.25
C LYS A 86 -0.05 15.00 -15.69
N PRO A 87 -0.80 15.75 -16.51
CA PRO A 87 -0.79 15.54 -17.95
C PRO A 87 0.64 15.54 -18.50
N ALA A 88 0.89 14.71 -19.51
CA ALA A 88 2.21 14.62 -20.14
C ALA A 88 2.56 15.92 -20.86
N LYS A 89 3.80 16.35 -20.72
CA LYS A 89 4.41 17.43 -21.48
C LYS A 89 5.15 16.87 -22.71
N PRO A 90 5.44 17.70 -23.73
CA PRO A 90 6.28 17.29 -24.84
C PRO A 90 7.66 16.81 -24.37
N LEU A 91 8.17 15.74 -24.99
CA LEU A 91 9.50 15.20 -24.70
C LEU A 91 10.60 16.07 -25.34
N PRO A 92 11.84 16.04 -24.81
CA PRO A 92 12.99 16.61 -25.50
C PRO A 92 13.15 16.02 -26.90
N LYS A 93 13.51 16.85 -27.88
CA LYS A 93 13.53 16.49 -29.32
C LYS A 93 14.22 15.15 -29.61
N GLU A 94 15.42 14.93 -29.06
CA GLU A 94 16.19 13.70 -29.28
C GLU A 94 15.50 12.44 -28.70
N MET A 95 14.83 12.60 -27.55
CA MET A 95 14.07 11.52 -26.93
C MET A 95 12.79 11.24 -27.73
N GLU A 96 12.10 12.29 -28.18
CA GLU A 96 10.93 12.19 -29.05
C GLU A 96 11.28 11.46 -30.36
N GLU A 97 12.37 11.82 -31.03
CA GLU A 97 12.84 11.15 -32.25
C GLU A 97 13.09 9.65 -32.00
N PHE A 98 13.69 9.29 -30.87
CA PHE A 98 13.88 7.89 -30.49
C PHE A 98 12.55 7.17 -30.24
N VAL A 99 11.62 7.80 -29.52
CA VAL A 99 10.28 7.25 -29.28
C VAL A 99 9.54 7.05 -30.60
N GLN A 100 9.58 8.01 -31.51
CA GLN A 100 8.93 7.92 -32.82
C GLN A 100 9.54 6.84 -33.71
N SER A 101 10.86 6.62 -33.62
CA SER A 101 11.55 5.53 -34.35
C SER A 101 11.09 4.12 -33.97
N SER A 102 10.26 3.96 -32.93
CA SER A 102 9.66 2.68 -32.57
C SER A 102 8.55 2.20 -33.52
N GLY A 103 8.04 3.07 -34.40
CA GLY A 103 6.94 2.74 -35.31
C GLY A 103 5.71 2.26 -34.54
N GLU A 104 5.03 1.23 -35.04
CA GLU A 104 3.82 0.67 -34.42
C GLU A 104 4.10 -0.14 -33.15
N ASN A 105 5.34 -0.61 -32.96
CA ASN A 105 5.69 -1.43 -31.80
C ASN A 105 5.59 -0.63 -30.50
N GLY A 106 5.88 0.67 -30.54
CA GLY A 106 5.84 1.56 -29.39
C GLY A 106 7.04 1.38 -28.45
N ILE A 107 6.90 1.89 -27.22
CA ILE A 107 7.99 1.95 -26.24
C ILE A 107 7.67 1.22 -24.93
N VAL A 108 8.73 0.80 -24.26
CA VAL A 108 8.73 0.37 -22.86
C VAL A 108 9.55 1.36 -22.05
N VAL A 109 8.97 1.84 -20.95
CA VAL A 109 9.68 2.66 -19.96
C VAL A 109 10.19 1.75 -18.87
N PHE A 110 11.45 1.89 -18.47
CA PHE A 110 12.04 1.11 -17.39
C PHE A 110 12.71 2.01 -16.35
N SER A 111 12.23 1.95 -15.10
CA SER A 111 12.77 2.71 -13.98
C SER A 111 12.63 1.94 -12.66
N LEU A 112 13.72 1.84 -11.90
CA LEU A 112 13.72 1.24 -10.55
C LEU A 112 13.65 2.31 -9.45
N GLY A 113 13.13 3.49 -9.78
CA GLY A 113 13.00 4.61 -8.84
C GLY A 113 14.29 5.41 -8.69
N SER A 114 14.32 6.32 -7.71
CA SER A 114 15.45 7.23 -7.48
C SER A 114 16.57 6.61 -6.64
N MET A 115 16.23 5.70 -5.73
CA MET A 115 17.16 5.10 -4.77
C MET A 115 18.04 3.99 -5.37
N VAL A 116 17.65 3.44 -6.52
CA VAL A 116 18.38 2.37 -7.21
C VAL A 116 18.91 2.93 -8.52
N SER A 117 20.15 3.38 -8.49
CA SER A 117 20.86 3.96 -9.64
C SER A 117 21.44 2.89 -10.57
N ASN A 118 21.84 1.74 -10.03
CA ASN A 118 22.39 0.61 -10.77
C ASN A 118 22.08 -0.74 -10.08
N MET A 119 22.52 -1.83 -10.70
CA MET A 119 22.44 -3.19 -10.16
C MET A 119 23.78 -3.91 -10.38
N PRO A 120 23.99 -5.13 -9.84
CA PRO A 120 25.13 -5.95 -10.20
C PRO A 120 25.16 -6.25 -11.70
N GLU A 121 26.36 -6.28 -12.29
CA GLU A 121 26.58 -6.45 -13.75
C GLU A 121 25.89 -7.70 -14.32
N GLU A 122 25.82 -8.78 -13.55
CA GLU A 122 25.08 -9.99 -13.92
C GLU A 122 23.59 -9.70 -14.13
N LYS A 123 22.95 -8.99 -13.19
CA LYS A 123 21.52 -8.65 -13.24
C LYS A 123 21.22 -7.67 -14.36
N ASP A 124 22.09 -6.68 -14.55
CA ASP A 124 21.98 -5.74 -15.64
C ASP A 124 22.06 -6.41 -17.02
N ASN A 125 22.99 -7.37 -17.19
CA ASN A 125 23.10 -8.13 -18.42
C ASN A 125 21.92 -9.07 -18.67
N ILE A 126 21.36 -9.69 -17.62
CA ILE A 126 20.13 -10.49 -17.71
C ILE A 126 18.97 -9.63 -18.24
N ILE A 127 18.80 -8.43 -17.69
CA ILE A 127 17.72 -7.52 -18.09
C ILE A 127 17.97 -6.97 -19.50
N ALA A 128 19.18 -6.48 -19.78
CA ALA A 128 19.57 -5.95 -21.08
C ALA A 128 19.36 -6.99 -22.20
N PHE A 129 19.73 -8.25 -21.96
CA PHE A 129 19.53 -9.35 -22.91
C PHE A 129 18.05 -9.62 -23.19
N ALA A 130 17.16 -9.53 -22.20
CA ALA A 130 15.72 -9.67 -22.42
C ALA A 130 15.15 -8.48 -23.21
N LEU A 131 15.56 -7.25 -22.86
CA LEU A 131 15.13 -6.04 -23.54
C LEU A 131 15.59 -5.98 -25.01
N ALA A 132 16.75 -6.54 -25.32
CA ALA A 132 17.24 -6.63 -26.71
C ALA A 132 16.37 -7.50 -27.62
N GLN A 133 15.52 -8.37 -27.06
CA GLN A 133 14.71 -9.34 -27.80
C GLN A 133 13.27 -8.87 -28.07
N ILE A 134 12.86 -7.72 -27.54
CA ILE A 134 11.54 -7.14 -27.81
C ILE A 134 11.61 -6.13 -28.96
N PRO A 135 10.56 -6.03 -29.79
CA PRO A 135 10.56 -5.10 -30.93
C PRO A 135 10.35 -3.64 -30.52
N GLN A 136 9.93 -3.37 -29.27
CA GLN A 136 9.77 -2.02 -28.74
C GLN A 136 11.11 -1.32 -28.58
N LYS A 137 11.10 0.01 -28.67
CA LYS A 137 12.19 0.82 -28.12
C LYS A 137 12.08 0.86 -26.59
N VAL A 138 13.21 0.88 -25.91
CA VAL A 138 13.24 0.89 -24.44
C VAL A 138 13.96 2.13 -23.96
N ILE A 139 13.32 2.85 -23.05
CA ILE A 139 13.91 3.98 -22.33
C ILE A 139 14.16 3.53 -20.91
N TRP A 140 15.44 3.39 -20.56
CA TRP A 140 15.86 2.84 -19.28
C TRP A 140 16.57 3.91 -18.44
N ARG A 141 15.98 4.26 -17.29
CA ARG A 141 16.68 5.05 -16.28
C ARG A 141 17.72 4.19 -15.58
N TYR A 142 18.99 4.50 -15.77
CA TYR A 142 20.12 3.74 -15.22
C TYR A 142 21.40 4.60 -15.23
N GLU A 143 22.18 4.53 -14.16
CA GLU A 143 23.40 5.33 -13.95
C GLU A 143 24.66 4.46 -13.74
N GLY A 144 24.56 3.13 -13.90
CA GLY A 144 25.70 2.23 -13.79
C GLY A 144 26.51 2.10 -15.08
N ARG A 145 27.45 1.16 -15.09
CA ARG A 145 28.20 0.81 -16.30
C ARG A 145 27.24 0.24 -17.34
N LYS A 146 27.34 0.74 -18.58
CA LYS A 146 26.56 0.23 -19.71
C LYS A 146 26.63 -1.31 -19.78
N PRO A 147 25.50 -2.03 -19.76
CA PRO A 147 25.51 -3.49 -19.83
C PRO A 147 26.06 -3.99 -21.17
N ASP A 148 26.86 -5.07 -21.15
CA ASP A 148 27.48 -5.64 -22.35
C ASP A 148 26.44 -6.22 -23.32
N LYS A 149 25.29 -6.68 -22.80
CA LYS A 149 24.18 -7.23 -23.59
C LYS A 149 23.13 -6.19 -24.01
N LEU A 150 23.43 -4.89 -23.95
CA LEU A 150 22.49 -3.84 -24.31
C LEU A 150 22.19 -3.83 -25.82
N GLY A 151 20.92 -4.07 -26.17
CA GLY A 151 20.46 -4.03 -27.57
C GLY A 151 20.33 -2.61 -28.15
N PRO A 152 20.39 -2.45 -29.48
CA PRO A 152 20.28 -1.15 -30.16
C PRO A 152 18.87 -0.52 -30.05
N ASN A 153 17.88 -1.28 -29.59
CA ASN A 153 16.55 -0.79 -29.30
C ASN A 153 16.44 -0.12 -27.92
N THR A 154 17.48 -0.16 -27.08
CA THR A 154 17.45 0.39 -25.72
C THR A 154 18.36 1.60 -25.59
N ARG A 155 17.85 2.70 -25.03
CA ARG A 155 18.64 3.87 -24.61
C ARG A 155 18.62 4.01 -23.10
N ILE A 156 19.80 4.28 -22.55
CA ILE A 156 20.02 4.52 -21.12
C ILE A 156 20.09 6.02 -20.86
N TYR A 157 19.45 6.46 -19.79
CA TYR A 157 19.49 7.83 -19.30
C TYR A 157 19.72 7.85 -17.80
N ASN A 158 20.49 8.82 -17.29
CA ASN A 158 20.63 9.00 -15.84
C ASN A 158 19.29 9.38 -15.19
N TRP A 159 18.50 10.18 -15.90
CA TRP A 159 17.17 10.60 -15.50
C TRP A 159 16.24 10.68 -16.69
N ILE A 160 14.95 10.39 -16.47
CA ILE A 160 13.92 10.41 -17.52
C ILE A 160 12.72 11.24 -17.06
N PRO A 161 12.02 11.95 -17.97
CA PRO A 161 10.73 12.57 -17.67
C PRO A 161 9.64 11.48 -17.60
N GLN A 162 9.66 10.69 -16.51
CA GLN A 162 8.86 9.46 -16.38
C GLN A 162 7.37 9.68 -16.61
N ASN A 163 6.78 10.70 -15.98
CA ASN A 163 5.38 11.07 -16.18
C ASN A 163 5.04 11.30 -17.66
N ASP A 164 5.90 12.04 -18.36
CA ASP A 164 5.67 12.45 -19.75
C ASP A 164 5.83 11.26 -20.70
N LEU A 165 6.81 10.40 -20.44
CA LEU A 165 6.99 9.14 -21.14
C LEU A 165 5.80 8.19 -20.92
N LEU A 166 5.32 8.06 -19.69
CA LEU A 166 4.17 7.20 -19.40
C LEU A 166 2.90 7.71 -20.07
N GLY A 167 2.71 9.03 -20.17
CA GLY A 167 1.59 9.63 -20.90
C GLY A 167 1.77 9.75 -22.41
N HIS A 168 2.91 9.30 -22.96
CA HIS A 168 3.14 9.33 -24.40
C HIS A 168 2.30 8.24 -25.11
N PRO A 169 1.62 8.54 -26.25
CA PRO A 169 0.72 7.59 -26.92
C PRO A 169 1.38 6.27 -27.37
N LYS A 170 2.70 6.27 -27.59
CA LYS A 170 3.46 5.07 -27.97
C LYS A 170 3.82 4.17 -26.79
N THR A 171 3.56 4.55 -25.54
CA THR A 171 3.94 3.74 -24.38
C THR A 171 3.04 2.53 -24.22
N LYS A 172 3.67 1.35 -24.21
CA LYS A 172 2.98 0.05 -24.14
C LYS A 172 3.04 -0.58 -22.76
N ALA A 173 4.17 -0.44 -22.06
CA ALA A 173 4.37 -1.04 -20.76
C ALA A 173 5.36 -0.23 -19.91
N PHE A 174 5.25 -0.40 -18.59
CA PHE A 174 6.15 0.17 -17.60
C PHE A 174 6.81 -0.93 -16.77
N ILE A 175 8.13 -1.06 -16.85
CA ILE A 175 8.90 -1.88 -15.91
C ILE A 175 9.25 -1.00 -14.71
N THR A 176 8.81 -1.41 -13.53
CA THR A 176 8.91 -0.60 -12.31
C THR A 176 9.33 -1.42 -11.11
N HIS A 177 10.09 -0.83 -10.21
CA HIS A 177 10.31 -1.39 -8.87
C HIS A 177 9.05 -1.42 -7.99
N GLY A 178 7.97 -0.72 -8.35
CA GLY A 178 6.75 -0.70 -7.54
C GLY A 178 6.69 0.37 -6.45
N GLY A 179 7.55 1.39 -6.53
CA GLY A 179 7.40 2.59 -5.68
C GLY A 179 6.07 3.31 -5.97
N THR A 180 5.40 3.74 -4.90
CA THR A 180 4.04 4.33 -4.95
C THR A 180 3.88 5.44 -5.99
N ASN A 181 4.84 6.37 -6.09
CA ASN A 181 4.74 7.49 -7.04
C ASN A 181 4.72 7.01 -8.51
N GLY A 182 5.61 6.08 -8.85
CA GLY A 182 5.67 5.53 -10.21
C GLY A 182 4.44 4.69 -10.55
N ILE A 183 3.89 3.97 -9.58
CA ILE A 183 2.63 3.24 -9.76
C ILE A 183 1.50 4.21 -10.08
N TYR A 184 1.34 5.30 -9.32
CA TYR A 184 0.30 6.28 -9.61
C TYR A 184 0.48 6.96 -10.96
N GLU A 185 1.71 7.26 -11.40
CA GLU A 185 1.94 7.79 -12.74
C GLU A 185 1.53 6.78 -13.83
N GLY A 186 1.86 5.50 -13.65
CA GLY A 186 1.44 4.46 -14.59
C GLY A 186 -0.07 4.22 -14.57
N ILE A 187 -0.73 4.25 -13.40
CA ILE A 187 -2.19 4.17 -13.30
C ILE A 187 -2.83 5.40 -13.96
N TYR A 188 -2.35 6.61 -13.66
CA TYR A 188 -2.84 7.85 -14.23
C TYR A 188 -2.83 7.77 -15.76
N HIS A 189 -1.72 7.36 -16.38
CA HIS A 189 -1.63 7.22 -17.84
C HIS A 189 -2.17 5.89 -18.40
N GLY A 190 -2.72 5.02 -17.55
CA GLY A 190 -3.32 3.74 -17.95
C GLY A 190 -2.33 2.77 -18.58
N ILE A 191 -1.10 2.70 -18.07
CA ILE A 191 -0.02 1.86 -18.58
C ILE A 191 0.10 0.57 -17.75
N PRO A 192 0.01 -0.63 -18.37
CA PRO A 192 0.21 -1.89 -17.66
C PRO A 192 1.68 -2.07 -17.25
N MET A 193 1.92 -2.84 -16.18
CA MET A 193 3.22 -2.87 -15.50
C MET A 193 3.85 -4.26 -15.43
N VAL A 194 5.18 -4.28 -15.47
CA VAL A 194 5.99 -5.41 -14.95
C VAL A 194 6.70 -4.93 -13.69
N GLY A 195 6.28 -5.46 -12.54
CA GLY A 195 6.82 -5.11 -11.24
C GLY A 195 8.03 -5.97 -10.88
N ILE A 196 9.15 -5.34 -10.53
CA ILE A 196 10.38 -5.97 -10.03
C ILE A 196 10.72 -5.35 -8.66
N PRO A 197 9.99 -5.70 -7.59
CA PRO A 197 10.19 -5.13 -6.26
C PRO A 197 11.56 -5.52 -5.69
N LEU A 198 12.13 -4.58 -4.94
CA LEU A 198 13.48 -4.68 -4.38
C LEU A 198 13.48 -4.58 -2.85
N PHE A 199 12.65 -3.69 -2.26
CA PHE A 199 12.57 -3.47 -0.82
C PHE A 199 11.32 -2.69 -0.38
N ALA A 200 11.12 -2.58 0.93
CA ALA A 200 10.04 -1.79 1.56
C ALA A 200 8.63 -2.15 1.03
N ASP A 201 7.82 -1.14 0.69
CA ASP A 201 6.42 -1.22 0.24
C ASP A 201 6.23 -1.77 -1.17
N GLN A 202 7.31 -1.87 -1.93
CA GLN A 202 7.27 -2.18 -3.35
C GLN A 202 6.55 -3.50 -3.69
N ALA A 203 6.84 -4.57 -2.95
CA ALA A 203 6.23 -5.88 -3.23
C ALA A 203 4.71 -5.88 -2.96
N ASP A 204 4.30 -5.18 -1.91
CA ASP A 204 2.89 -5.04 -1.52
C ASP A 204 2.14 -4.15 -2.53
N ASN A 205 2.73 -3.04 -2.96
CA ASN A 205 2.12 -2.18 -3.98
C ASN A 205 1.93 -2.93 -5.31
N ILE A 206 2.92 -3.69 -5.75
CA ILE A 206 2.79 -4.51 -6.97
C ILE A 206 1.74 -5.60 -6.79
N ALA A 207 1.60 -6.19 -5.59
CA ALA A 207 0.53 -7.15 -5.32
C ALA A 207 -0.86 -6.52 -5.51
N HIS A 208 -1.06 -5.27 -5.10
CA HIS A 208 -2.31 -4.53 -5.35
C HIS A 208 -2.59 -4.32 -6.84
N VAL A 209 -1.60 -3.84 -7.61
CA VAL A 209 -1.77 -3.62 -9.07
C VAL A 209 -2.02 -4.95 -9.79
N LYS A 210 -1.33 -6.03 -9.37
CA LYS A 210 -1.54 -7.39 -9.88
C LYS A 210 -2.93 -7.91 -9.55
N ALA A 211 -3.42 -7.71 -8.33
CA ALA A 211 -4.77 -8.12 -7.93
C ALA A 211 -5.86 -7.43 -8.78
N LYS A 212 -5.56 -6.22 -9.28
CA LYS A 212 -6.42 -5.48 -10.22
C LYS A 212 -6.18 -5.84 -11.70
N GLY A 213 -5.34 -6.84 -11.98
CA GLY A 213 -5.09 -7.36 -13.32
C GLY A 213 -4.29 -6.43 -14.23
N ALA A 214 -3.57 -5.45 -13.68
CA ALA A 214 -2.82 -4.46 -14.45
C ALA A 214 -1.29 -4.64 -14.35
N ALA A 215 -0.81 -5.67 -13.64
CA ALA A 215 0.62 -5.95 -13.51
C ALA A 215 0.97 -7.43 -13.44
N ILE A 216 2.18 -7.77 -13.90
CA ILE A 216 2.88 -9.01 -13.58
C ILE A 216 4.00 -8.70 -12.59
N ARG A 217 4.10 -9.48 -11.51
CA ARG A 217 5.24 -9.41 -10.58
C ARG A 217 6.30 -10.44 -10.94
N LEU A 218 7.55 -10.00 -10.98
CA LEU A 218 8.73 -10.85 -11.06
C LEU A 218 9.54 -10.74 -9.77
N GLU A 219 10.26 -11.79 -9.42
CA GLU A 219 11.11 -11.82 -8.23
C GLU A 219 12.55 -11.46 -8.62
N TYR A 220 13.09 -10.37 -8.06
CA TYR A 220 14.39 -9.85 -8.45
C TYR A 220 15.52 -10.87 -8.27
N ARG A 221 15.49 -11.62 -7.16
CA ARG A 221 16.55 -12.59 -6.81
C ARG A 221 16.67 -13.71 -7.82
N THR A 222 15.53 -14.26 -8.27
CA THR A 222 15.47 -15.39 -9.20
C THR A 222 15.22 -14.98 -10.65
N LEU A 223 15.20 -13.67 -10.93
CA LEU A 223 14.90 -13.12 -12.26
C LEU A 223 15.85 -13.68 -13.33
N THR A 224 15.27 -14.27 -14.37
CA THR A 224 15.96 -14.63 -15.61
C THR A 224 15.50 -13.76 -16.79
N SER A 225 16.27 -13.77 -17.88
CA SER A 225 15.89 -13.03 -19.09
C SER A 225 14.61 -13.57 -19.71
N ALA A 226 14.37 -14.88 -19.59
CA ALA A 226 13.16 -15.53 -20.10
C ALA A 226 11.92 -15.07 -19.35
N ASP A 227 12.02 -14.90 -18.02
CA ASP A 227 10.91 -14.42 -17.19
C ASP A 227 10.51 -12.99 -17.57
N LEU A 228 11.49 -12.09 -17.71
CA LEU A 228 11.23 -10.70 -18.09
C LEU A 228 10.65 -10.61 -19.51
N LEU A 229 11.21 -11.34 -20.47
CA LEU A 229 10.72 -11.38 -21.84
C LEU A 229 9.28 -11.91 -21.89
N LYS A 230 8.99 -12.99 -21.16
CA LYS A 230 7.63 -13.55 -21.06
C LYS A 230 6.66 -12.55 -20.45
N ALA A 231 7.01 -11.92 -19.33
CA ALA A 231 6.14 -10.94 -18.67
C ALA A 231 5.83 -9.75 -19.59
N LEU A 232 6.85 -9.20 -20.27
CA LEU A 232 6.68 -8.11 -21.23
C LEU A 232 5.76 -8.49 -22.38
N ARG A 233 5.97 -9.68 -22.98
CA ARG A 233 5.10 -10.18 -24.06
C ARG A 233 3.65 -10.32 -23.60
N ILE A 234 3.41 -10.76 -22.36
CA ILE A 234 2.04 -10.87 -21.84
C ILE A 234 1.43 -9.48 -21.67
N VAL A 235 2.06 -8.58 -20.89
CA VAL A 235 1.44 -7.28 -20.57
C VAL A 235 1.27 -6.36 -21.79
N ILE A 236 2.09 -6.54 -22.83
CA ILE A 236 2.00 -5.76 -24.07
C ILE A 236 0.92 -6.29 -25.01
N ASN A 237 0.76 -7.63 -25.11
CA ASN A 237 -0.09 -8.24 -26.14
C ASN A 237 -1.43 -8.74 -25.63
N ASP A 238 -1.57 -9.04 -24.34
CA ASP A 238 -2.85 -9.41 -23.75
C ASP A 238 -3.66 -8.12 -23.45
N PRO A 239 -4.78 -7.89 -24.16
CA PRO A 239 -5.55 -6.66 -24.03
C PRO A 239 -6.10 -6.45 -22.62
N LEU A 240 -6.31 -7.52 -21.84
CA LEU A 240 -6.85 -7.42 -20.49
C LEU A 240 -5.98 -6.55 -19.58
N TYR A 241 -4.65 -6.61 -19.71
CA TYR A 241 -3.75 -5.77 -18.91
C TYR A 241 -3.92 -4.29 -19.23
N LYS A 242 -4.03 -3.94 -20.52
CA LYS A 242 -4.25 -2.56 -20.94
C LYS A 242 -5.64 -2.08 -20.55
N GLU A 243 -6.67 -2.91 -20.73
CA GLU A 243 -8.05 -2.60 -20.34
C GLU A 243 -8.18 -2.35 -18.85
N ASN A 244 -7.56 -3.19 -18.02
CA ASN A 244 -7.53 -3.03 -16.57
C ASN A 244 -6.76 -1.77 -16.17
N ALA A 245 -5.57 -1.53 -16.74
CA ALA A 245 -4.82 -0.30 -16.48
C ALA A 245 -5.62 0.96 -16.85
N MET A 246 -6.31 0.96 -18.00
CA MET A 246 -7.20 2.05 -18.40
C MET A 246 -8.43 2.18 -17.51
N LYS A 247 -8.96 1.08 -16.97
CA LYS A 247 -10.04 1.11 -15.97
C LYS A 247 -9.58 1.82 -14.70
N LEU A 248 -8.39 1.51 -14.20
CA LEU A 248 -7.82 2.20 -13.04
C LEU A 248 -7.57 3.68 -13.34
N SER A 249 -7.02 4.00 -14.52
CA SER A 249 -6.86 5.39 -14.98
C SER A 249 -8.17 6.18 -14.96
N ARG A 250 -9.26 5.59 -15.46
CA ARG A 250 -10.59 6.22 -15.45
C ARG A 250 -11.06 6.50 -14.02
N ILE A 251 -10.95 5.53 -13.12
CA ILE A 251 -11.32 5.71 -11.70
C ILE A 251 -10.47 6.81 -11.06
N GLN A 252 -9.17 6.85 -11.36
CA GLN A 252 -8.26 7.83 -10.80
C GLN A 252 -8.56 9.25 -11.28
N HIS A 253 -9.02 9.42 -12.52
CA HIS A 253 -9.44 10.71 -13.07
C HIS A 253 -10.86 11.12 -12.67
N ASP A 254 -11.76 10.15 -12.49
CA ASP A 254 -13.18 10.37 -12.17
C ASP A 254 -13.39 10.59 -10.67
N GLN A 255 -12.77 11.66 -10.17
CA GLN A 255 -12.92 12.12 -8.80
C GLN A 255 -13.60 13.49 -8.78
N PRO A 256 -14.53 13.76 -7.85
CA PRO A 256 -15.23 15.04 -7.79
C PRO A 256 -14.30 16.22 -7.52
N VAL A 257 -13.19 15.98 -6.82
CA VAL A 257 -12.14 16.97 -6.53
C VAL A 257 -10.79 16.30 -6.76
N LYS A 258 -9.89 17.00 -7.45
CA LYS A 258 -8.54 16.47 -7.71
C LYS A 258 -7.79 16.23 -6.39
N PRO A 259 -6.92 15.20 -6.31
CA PRO A 259 -6.25 14.85 -5.05
C PRO A 259 -5.46 16.00 -4.41
N LEU A 260 -4.76 16.82 -5.21
CA LEU A 260 -4.02 17.97 -4.70
C LEU A 260 -4.96 19.06 -4.15
N ASP A 261 -6.01 19.42 -4.88
CA ASP A 261 -6.98 20.44 -4.46
C ASP A 261 -7.71 20.01 -3.19
N ARG A 262 -8.02 18.72 -3.06
CA ARG A 262 -8.60 18.11 -1.87
C ARG A 262 -7.66 18.17 -0.66
N ALA A 263 -6.37 17.91 -0.85
CA ALA A 263 -5.36 18.10 0.19
C ALA A 263 -5.30 19.56 0.66
N VAL A 264 -5.24 20.51 -0.29
CA VAL A 264 -5.21 21.96 0.00
C VAL A 264 -6.47 22.37 0.77
N PHE A 265 -7.65 21.92 0.35
CA PHE A 265 -8.91 22.22 1.04
C PHE A 265 -8.86 21.81 2.51
N TRP A 266 -8.41 20.59 2.84
CA TRP A 266 -8.38 20.12 4.22
C TRP A 266 -7.29 20.80 5.05
N ILE A 267 -6.15 21.14 4.46
CA ILE A 267 -5.12 21.96 5.12
C ILE A 267 -5.73 23.31 5.50
N GLU A 268 -6.37 23.99 4.56
CA GLU A 268 -7.04 25.26 4.82
C GLU A 268 -8.19 25.11 5.81
N PHE A 269 -8.95 24.02 5.76
CA PHE A 269 -10.03 23.74 6.70
C PHE A 269 -9.51 23.68 8.14
N VAL A 270 -8.45 22.91 8.39
CA VAL A 270 -7.82 22.78 9.71
C VAL A 270 -7.29 24.15 10.17
N MET A 271 -6.64 24.91 9.29
CA MET A 271 -6.12 26.24 9.61
C MET A 271 -7.25 27.23 9.95
N ARG A 272 -8.31 27.29 9.13
CA ARG A 272 -9.46 28.18 9.33
C ARG A 272 -10.17 27.93 10.66
N HIS A 273 -10.28 26.68 11.07
CA HIS A 273 -10.97 26.28 12.30
C HIS A 273 -10.04 26.11 13.52
N LYS A 274 -8.74 26.39 13.36
CA LYS A 274 -7.71 26.24 14.41
C LYS A 274 -7.67 24.82 14.98
N GLY A 275 -7.77 23.82 14.10
CA GLY A 275 -7.78 22.39 14.42
C GLY A 275 -8.99 21.66 13.85
N ALA A 276 -9.06 20.35 14.07
CA ALA A 276 -10.17 19.50 13.63
C ALA A 276 -10.57 18.44 14.68
N LYS A 277 -10.51 18.82 15.96
CA LYS A 277 -10.82 17.94 17.10
C LYS A 277 -12.17 17.23 17.01
N HIS A 278 -13.18 17.85 16.38
CA HIS A 278 -14.51 17.27 16.19
C HIS A 278 -14.53 16.10 15.17
N LEU A 279 -13.48 15.94 14.37
CA LEU A 279 -13.29 14.81 13.44
C LEU A 279 -12.43 13.69 14.05
N ARG A 280 -11.74 13.96 15.17
CA ARG A 280 -10.88 13.00 15.87
C ARG A 280 -11.71 12.05 16.72
N VAL A 281 -11.37 10.77 16.70
CA VAL A 281 -12.06 9.78 17.54
C VAL A 281 -11.61 9.84 18.99
N ALA A 282 -12.55 9.60 19.90
CA ALA A 282 -12.28 9.46 21.33
C ALA A 282 -11.37 8.26 21.65
N ALA A 283 -11.29 7.26 20.75
CA ALA A 283 -10.45 6.07 20.94
C ALA A 283 -8.97 6.39 21.18
N HIS A 284 -8.47 7.55 20.71
CA HIS A 284 -7.09 7.98 20.97
C HIS A 284 -6.84 8.38 22.43
N ASP A 285 -7.89 8.64 23.20
CA ASP A 285 -7.80 9.07 24.59
C ASP A 285 -8.22 7.94 25.55
N LEU A 286 -8.55 6.75 25.04
CA LEU A 286 -8.91 5.56 25.83
C LEU A 286 -7.68 4.72 26.20
N SER A 287 -7.72 4.08 27.36
CA SER A 287 -6.78 3.00 27.67
C SER A 287 -7.06 1.76 26.80
N TRP A 288 -6.08 0.86 26.67
CA TRP A 288 -6.25 -0.35 25.85
C TRP A 288 -7.43 -1.23 26.33
N PHE A 289 -7.67 -1.34 27.63
CA PHE A 289 -8.76 -2.14 28.18
C PHE A 289 -10.12 -1.46 28.06
N GLN A 290 -10.17 -0.12 28.05
CA GLN A 290 -11.37 0.65 27.73
C GLN A 290 -11.73 0.53 26.25
N TYR A 291 -10.73 0.62 25.37
CA TYR A 291 -10.90 0.45 23.93
C TYR A 291 -11.54 -0.90 23.58
N TYR A 292 -11.08 -1.98 24.22
CA TYR A 292 -11.66 -3.33 24.06
C TYR A 292 -12.86 -3.61 25.00
N SER A 293 -13.34 -2.61 25.75
CA SER A 293 -14.47 -2.73 26.70
C SER A 293 -14.33 -3.86 27.72
N LEU A 294 -13.10 -4.23 28.09
CA LEU A 294 -12.83 -5.36 29.00
C LEU A 294 -13.38 -5.08 30.40
N GLU A 295 -13.38 -3.83 30.83
CA GLU A 295 -13.98 -3.41 32.11
C GLU A 295 -15.50 -3.62 32.13
N VAL A 296 -16.19 -3.31 31.03
CA VAL A 296 -17.64 -3.49 30.89
C VAL A 296 -17.98 -4.98 30.83
N ILE A 297 -17.23 -5.75 30.04
CA ILE A 297 -17.40 -7.20 29.94
C ILE A 297 -17.18 -7.85 31.32
N GLY A 298 -16.11 -7.47 32.02
CA GLY A 298 -15.82 -7.95 33.36
C GLY A 298 -16.94 -7.64 34.35
N PHE A 299 -17.48 -6.42 34.33
CA PHE A 299 -18.62 -6.03 35.16
C PHE A 299 -19.88 -6.85 34.86
N LEU A 300 -20.23 -7.03 33.58
CA LEU A 300 -21.40 -7.82 33.19
C LEU A 300 -21.28 -9.30 33.59
N LEU A 301 -20.08 -9.89 33.42
CA LEU A 301 -19.80 -11.26 33.87
C LEU A 301 -19.94 -11.39 35.39
N ALA A 302 -19.49 -10.39 36.15
CA ALA A 302 -19.65 -10.36 37.60
C ALA A 302 -21.14 -10.33 37.99
N CYS A 303 -21.96 -9.49 37.35
CA CYS A 303 -23.41 -9.45 37.58
C CYS A 303 -24.08 -10.81 37.31
N VAL A 304 -23.74 -11.48 36.20
CA VAL A 304 -24.27 -12.81 35.85
C VAL A 304 -23.84 -13.85 36.89
N ALA A 305 -22.57 -13.86 37.29
CA ALA A 305 -22.05 -14.78 38.31
C ALA A 305 -22.75 -14.57 39.67
N THR A 306 -22.95 -13.32 40.08
CA THR A 306 -23.70 -12.99 41.30
C THR A 306 -25.16 -13.44 41.21
N GLY A 307 -25.83 -13.21 40.08
CA GLY A 307 -27.20 -13.68 39.84
C GLY A 307 -27.31 -15.20 39.94
N MET A 308 -26.44 -15.94 39.26
CA MET A 308 -26.39 -17.41 39.32
C MET A 308 -26.12 -17.92 40.74
N PHE A 309 -25.23 -17.24 41.48
CA PHE A 309 -24.95 -17.58 42.87
C PHE A 309 -26.17 -17.39 43.77
N ILE A 310 -26.86 -16.25 43.66
CA ILE A 310 -28.10 -15.96 44.40
C ILE A 310 -29.17 -17.01 44.08
N ILE A 311 -29.44 -17.27 42.79
CA ILE A 311 -30.42 -18.28 42.36
C ILE A 311 -30.08 -19.65 42.94
N THR A 312 -28.81 -20.04 42.86
CA THR A 312 -28.36 -21.34 43.38
C THR A 312 -28.55 -21.41 44.90
N LYS A 313 -28.22 -20.35 45.65
CA LYS A 313 -28.46 -20.28 47.10
C LYS A 313 -29.95 -20.30 47.44
N CYS A 314 -30.79 -19.59 46.70
CA CYS A 314 -32.25 -19.61 46.85
C CYS A 314 -32.82 -21.01 46.56
N CYS A 315 -32.43 -21.65 45.46
CA CYS A 315 -32.83 -23.02 45.14
C CYS A 315 -32.39 -24.00 46.24
N LEU A 316 -31.13 -23.96 46.67
CA LEU A 316 -30.62 -24.81 47.76
C LEU A 316 -31.37 -24.57 49.07
N PHE A 317 -31.68 -23.32 49.39
CA PHE A 317 -32.48 -22.97 50.57
C PHE A 317 -33.91 -23.51 50.48
N CYS A 318 -34.58 -23.33 49.34
CA CYS A 318 -35.88 -23.93 49.07
C CYS A 318 -35.85 -25.46 49.20
N PHE A 319 -34.86 -26.13 48.58
CA PHE A 319 -34.68 -27.58 48.71
C PHE A 319 -34.48 -28.01 50.17
N GLN A 320 -33.67 -27.29 50.95
CA GLN A 320 -33.46 -27.58 52.37
C GLN A 320 -34.73 -27.40 53.21
N MET A 321 -35.56 -26.39 52.91
CA MET A 321 -36.85 -26.22 53.57
C MET A 321 -37.82 -27.37 53.24
N PHE A 322 -37.95 -27.76 51.98
CA PHE A 322 -38.87 -28.85 51.59
C PHE A 322 -38.42 -30.22 52.13
N PHE A 323 -37.11 -30.51 52.15
CA PHE A 323 -36.59 -31.77 52.72
C PHE A 323 -36.62 -31.84 54.26
N LYS A 324 -36.46 -30.71 54.97
CA LYS A 324 -36.62 -30.69 56.44
C LYS A 324 -38.07 -30.90 56.88
N THR A 325 -39.04 -30.42 56.11
CA THR A 325 -40.47 -30.61 56.41
C THR A 325 -40.93 -32.06 56.14
N GLY A 326 -40.30 -32.76 55.19
CA GLY A 326 -40.57 -34.18 54.91
C GLY A 326 -40.08 -35.17 55.98
N LYS A 327 -39.08 -34.81 56.81
CA LYS A 327 -38.59 -35.66 57.92
C LYS A 327 -39.40 -35.53 59.22
N LYS A 328 -40.30 -34.55 59.34
CA LYS A 328 -41.15 -34.33 60.53
C LYS A 328 -42.52 -35.04 60.47
N LYS A 329 -42.80 -35.86 59.45
CA LYS A 329 -43.99 -36.74 59.34
C LYS A 329 -43.58 -38.21 59.23
N LYS A 330 -43.04 -38.77 60.32
CA LYS A 330 -42.97 -40.21 60.62
C LYS A 330 -42.90 -40.35 62.14
N GLU A 331 -44.05 -40.19 62.79
CA GLU A 331 -44.39 -40.86 64.04
C GLU A 331 -45.50 -41.87 63.72
#